data_AF-A0A3D6EUA7-F1
#
_entry.id   AF-A0A3D6EUA7-F1
#
_cell.length_a   1.000
_cell.length_b   1.000
_cell.length_c   1.000
_cell.angle_alpha   90.00
_cell.angle_beta   90.00
_cell.angle_gamma   90.00
#
_symmetry.space_group_name_H-M   'P 1'
#
loop_
_entity.id
_entity.type
_entity.pdbx_description
1 polymer ?
#
loop_
_entity_poly.entity_id
_entity_poly.type
_entity_poly.pdbx_seq_one_letter_code
_entity_poly.pdbx_strand_id
1 'polypeptide(L)' 'MILIRALLLVFNVAVVAYLIYRILQIQKTDHPYKTWIILISIFLLLLPATMLMGLVRPSVVYGLLYPIAIGVHLYLIRNS' A
#
# COMPACT_ATOMS: atom_id res chain seq x y z
N MET A 1 -15.55 14.02 12.81
CA MET A 1 -14.59 12.93 13.07
C MET A 1 -14.94 11.62 12.37
N ILE A 2 -16.20 11.20 12.33
CA ILE A 2 -16.65 9.97 11.64
C ILE A 2 -16.33 9.95 10.14
N LEU A 3 -16.56 11.06 9.43
CA LEU A 3 -16.28 11.14 7.98
C LEU A 3 -14.79 10.91 7.66
N ILE A 4 -13.88 11.54 8.42
CA ILE A 4 -12.43 11.38 8.24
C ILE A 4 -12.01 9.94 8.50
N ARG A 5 -12.58 9.30 9.54
CA ARG A 5 -12.31 7.88 9.84
C ARG A 5 -12.80 6.96 8.72
N ALA A 6 -13.98 7.21 8.19
CA ALA A 6 -14.51 6.45 7.06
C ALA A 6 -13.64 6.62 5.80
N LEU A 7 -13.19 7.84 5.51
CA LEU A 7 -12.30 8.12 4.38
C LEU A 7 -10.96 7.39 4.53
N LEU A 8 -10.35 7.45 5.71
CA LEU A 8 -9.12 6.72 6.01
C LEU A 8 -9.31 5.21 5.87
N LEU A 9 -10.44 4.67 6.35
CA LEU A 9 -10.74 3.25 6.22
C LEU A 9 -10.83 2.85 4.74
N VAL A 10 -11.64 3.56 3.94
CA VAL A 10 -11.81 3.28 2.52
C VAL A 10 -10.48 3.41 1.77
N PHE A 11 -9.69 4.43 2.08
CA PHE A 11 -8.35 4.60 1.52
C PHE A 11 -7.45 3.41 1.83
N ASN A 12 -7.39 2.96 3.09
CA ASN A 12 -6.60 1.79 3.48
C ASN A 12 -7.05 0.53 2.73
N VAL A 13 -8.36 0.29 2.65
CA VAL A 13 -8.92 -0.88 1.93
C VAL A 13 -8.57 -0.82 0.44
N ALA A 14 -8.73 0.34 -0.20
CA ALA A 14 -8.40 0.54 -1.62
C ALA A 14 -6.91 0.31 -1.89
N VAL A 15 -6.05 0.84 -1.03
CA VAL A 15 -4.61 0.64 -1.09
C VAL A 15 -4.23 -0.84 -0.97
N VAL A 16 -4.78 -1.53 0.03
CA VAL A 16 -4.50 -2.95 0.26
C VAL A 16 -4.92 -3.77 -0.95
N ALA A 17 -6.14 -3.57 -1.45
CA ALA A 17 -6.64 -4.25 -2.64
C ALA A 17 -5.76 -3.98 -3.87
N TYR A 18 -5.36 -2.73 -4.09
CA TYR A 18 -4.55 -2.33 -5.23
C TYR A 18 -3.12 -2.90 -5.16
N LEU A 19 -2.47 -2.87 -3.99
CA LEU A 19 -1.15 -3.46 -3.80
C LEU A 19 -1.17 -4.98 -4.02
N ILE A 20 -2.18 -5.68 -3.49
CA ILE A 20 -2.35 -7.12 -3.73
C ILE A 20 -2.52 -7.38 -5.23
N TYR A 21 -3.39 -6.63 -5.91
CA TYR A 21 -3.58 -6.74 -7.35
C TYR A 21 -2.25 -6.55 -8.12
N ARG A 22 -1.48 -5.51 -7.80
CA ARG A 22 -0.18 -5.25 -8.44
C ARG A 22 0.85 -6.34 -8.17
N ILE A 23 0.91 -6.89 -6.95
CA ILE A 23 1.78 -8.03 -6.63
C ILE A 23 1.43 -9.22 -7.52
N LEU A 24 0.14 -9.56 -7.64
CA LEU A 24 -0.32 -10.67 -8.48
C LEU A 24 -0.04 -10.43 -9.97
N GLN A 25 -0.13 -9.18 -10.43
CA GLN A 25 0.23 -8.80 -11.80
C GLN A 25 1.72 -8.99 -12.07
N ILE A 26 2.58 -8.48 -11.18
CA ILE A 26 4.05 -8.55 -11.33
C ILE A 26 4.57 -9.97 -11.15
N GLN A 27 3.89 -10.81 -10.37
CA GLN A 27 4.20 -12.24 -10.31
C GLN A 27 4.13 -12.92 -11.68
N LYS A 28 3.29 -12.41 -12.59
CA LYS A 28 3.11 -12.95 -13.95
C LYS A 28 4.04 -12.33 -15.00
N THR A 29 4.88 -11.36 -14.63
CA THR A 29 5.84 -10.71 -15.54
C THR A 29 7.28 -11.13 -15.24
N ASP A 30 8.12 -11.15 -16.27
CA ASP A 30 9.57 -11.43 -16.17
C ASP A 30 10.36 -10.14 -15.88
N HIS A 31 9.89 -9.36 -14.91
CA HIS A 31 10.53 -8.10 -14.56
C HIS A 31 11.87 -8.36 -13.82
N PRO A 32 12.99 -7.75 -14.24
CA PRO A 32 14.31 -8.01 -13.65
C PRO A 32 14.38 -7.68 -12.15
N TYR A 33 13.57 -6.73 -11.69
CA TYR A 33 13.48 -6.32 -10.29
C TYR A 33 12.24 -6.88 -9.56
N LYS A 34 11.59 -7.92 -10.11
CA LYS A 34 10.36 -8.52 -9.57
C LYS A 34 10.43 -8.77 -8.05
N THR A 35 11.51 -9.42 -7.60
CA THR A 35 11.70 -9.73 -6.17
C THR A 35 11.66 -8.50 -5.29
N TRP A 36 12.38 -7.44 -5.69
CA TRP A 36 12.42 -6.17 -4.94
C TRP A 36 11.07 -5.47 -4.92
N ILE A 37 10.37 -5.45 -6.06
CA ILE A 37 9.05 -4.83 -6.14
C ILE A 37 8.06 -5.53 -5.20
N ILE A 38 8.05 -6.87 -5.21
CA ILE A 38 7.17 -7.67 -4.34
C ILE A 38 7.50 -7.40 -2.87
N LEU A 39 8.79 -7.37 -2.51
CA LEU A 39 9.23 -7.18 -1.12
C LEU A 39 8.82 -5.79 -0.59
N ILE A 40 9.01 -4.73 -1.38
CA ILE A 40 8.55 -3.38 -1.04
C ILE A 40 7.02 -3.32 -0.96
N SER A 41 6.32 -3.98 -1.88
CA SER A 41 4.85 -4.03 -1.88
C SER A 41 4.30 -4.70 -0.62
N ILE A 42 4.91 -5.82 -0.19
CA ILE A 42 4.56 -6.52 1.05
C ILE A 42 4.86 -5.63 2.27
N PHE A 43 6.00 -4.94 2.27
CA PHE A 43 6.34 -4.00 3.34
C PHE A 43 5.32 -2.87 3.46
N LEU A 44 4.91 -2.28 2.33
CA LEU A 44 3.87 -1.24 2.29
C LEU A 44 2.50 -1.77 2.70
N LEU A 45 2.21 -3.06 2.49
CA LEU A 45 0.97 -3.72 2.92
C LEU A 45 0.88 -3.97 4.43
N LEU A 46 2.01 -4.14 5.12
CA LEU A 46 2.02 -4.39 6.56
C LEU A 46 1.45 -3.21 7.36
N LEU A 47 1.72 -1.99 6.93
CA LEU A 47 1.23 -0.78 7.60
C LEU A 47 -0.31 -0.69 7.66
N PRO A 48 -1.06 -0.72 6.54
CA PRO A 48 -2.51 -0.68 6.58
C PRO A 48 -3.09 -1.96 7.19
N ALA A 49 -2.45 -3.13 7.01
CA ALA A 49 -2.92 -4.38 7.61
C ALA A 49 -2.89 -4.33 9.14
N THR A 50 -1.78 -3.87 9.73
CA THR A 50 -1.64 -3.70 11.18
C THR A 50 -2.57 -2.62 11.74
N MET A 51 -2.88 -1.57 10.96
CA MET A 51 -3.90 -0.58 11.34
C MET A 51 -5.32 -1.15 11.31
N LEU A 52 -5.67 -1.93 10.28
CA LEU A 52 -6.97 -2.59 10.17
C LEU A 52 -7.19 -3.61 11.31
N MET A 53 -6.13 -4.30 11.73
CA MET A 53 -6.14 -5.20 12.89
C MET A 53 -6.15 -4.45 14.24
N GLY A 54 -6.03 -3.13 14.25
CA GLY A 54 -6.01 -2.32 15.48
C GLY A 54 -4.70 -2.36 16.27
N LEU A 55 -3.64 -2.95 15.71
CA LEU A 55 -2.31 -3.04 16.34
C LEU A 55 -1.61 -1.66 16.35
N VAL A 56 -1.78 -0.89 15.27
CA VAL A 56 -1.17 0.43 15.11
C VAL A 56 -2.26 1.49 15.00
N ARG A 57 -2.14 2.58 15.76
CA ARG A 57 -3.07 3.70 15.68
C ARG A 57 -2.75 4.59 14.47
N PRO A 58 -3.76 5.04 13.70
CA PRO A 58 -3.54 6.03 12.66
C PRO A 58 -2.95 7.31 13.25
N SER A 59 -1.86 7.79 12.66
CA SER A 59 -1.22 9.05 13.04
C SER A 59 -1.25 10.04 11.89
N VAL A 60 -1.08 11.33 12.19
CA VAL A 60 -0.94 12.38 11.15
C VAL A 60 0.26 12.07 10.24
N VAL A 61 1.36 11.60 10.84
CA VAL A 61 2.57 11.19 10.10
C VAL A 61 2.25 10.08 9.09
N TYR A 62 1.47 9.07 9.50
CA TYR A 62 1.02 8.01 8.60
C TYR A 62 0.18 8.58 7.45
N GLY A 63 -0.82 9.42 7.77
CA GLY A 63 -1.71 10.01 6.77
C GLY A 63 -1.00 10.87 5.72
N LEU A 64 0.21 11.37 6.02
CA LEU A 64 1.02 12.15 5.09
C LEU A 64 2.05 11.29 4.34
N LEU A 65 2.85 10.50 5.05
CA LEU A 65 3.95 9.75 4.46
C LEU A 65 3.47 8.55 3.64
N TYR A 66 2.43 7.87 4.09
CA TYR A 66 2.01 6.63 3.48
C TYR A 66 1.44 6.80 2.07
N PRO A 67 0.53 7.78 1.81
CA PRO A 67 0.09 8.05 0.44
C PRO A 67 1.23 8.43 -0.51
N ILE A 68 2.24 9.18 -0.02
CA ILE A 68 3.42 9.56 -0.80
C ILE A 68 4.26 8.32 -1.14
N ALA A 69 4.55 7.48 -0.15
CA ALA A 69 5.34 6.27 -0.33
C ALA A 69 4.68 5.32 -1.35
N ILE A 70 3.36 5.16 -1.27
CA ILE A 70 2.59 4.40 -2.27
C ILE A 70 2.65 5.06 -3.63
N GLY A 71 2.39 6.37 -3.73
CA GLY A 71 2.44 7.07 -5.00
C GLY A 71 3.78 6.88 -5.71
N VAL A 72 4.88 7.01 -4.97
CA VAL A 72 6.25 6.78 -5.50
C VAL A 72 6.43 5.33 -5.93
N HIS A 73 6.09 4.37 -5.08
CA HIS A 73 6.22 2.94 -5.39
C HIS A 73 5.46 2.58 -6.67
N LEU A 74 4.20 3.00 -6.76
CA LEU A 74 3.35 2.75 -7.93
C LEU A 74 3.87 3.44 -9.18
N TYR A 75 4.39 4.65 -9.06
CA TYR A 75 5.01 5.37 -10.18
C TYR A 75 6.22 4.61 -10.73
N LEU A 76 7.09 4.10 -9.85
CA LEU A 76 8.30 3.37 -10.25
C LEU A 76 7.97 2.06 -10.98
N ILE A 77 6.85 1.43 -10.66
CA ILE A 77 6.44 0.14 -11.24
C ILE A 77 5.36 0.29 -12.31
N ARG A 78 5.02 1.51 -12.71
CA ARG A 78 3.85 1.78 -13.58
C ARG A 78 3.91 1.03 -14.92
N ASN A 79 5.13 0.79 -15.43
CA ASN A 79 5.42 0.17 -16.73
C ASN A 79 5.87 -1.31 -16.60
N SER A 80 5.78 -1.89 -15.40
CA SER A 80 6.22 -3.26 -15.08
C SER A 80 5.12 -4.30 -15.27
#